data_AF-A0A1H7I190-F1
#
_entry.id   AF-A0A1H7I190-F1
#
_cell.length_a   1.000
_cell.length_b   1.000
_cell.length_c   1.000
_cell.angle_alpha   90.00
_cell.angle_beta   90.00
_cell.angle_gamma   90.00
#
_symmetry.space_group_name_H-M   'P 1'
#
loop_
_entity.id
_entity.type
_entity.pdbx_description
1 polymer ?
#
loop_
_entity_poly.entity_id
_entity_poly.type
_entity_poly.pdbx_seq_one_letter_code
_entity_poly.pdbx_strand_id
1 'polypeptide(L)'
;MSGDEPRVELRPRPNGFWHWTYVGAETLPSNLEYATREQARSSARNAYPDLPLDEPPQDVDVRPREEGRLFALLRRLWTAALLGVILVHLARRVLGVRPSGGPRHTGRAR
;
A
#
# COMPACT_ATOMS: atom_id res chain seq x y z
N MET A 1 -11.15 35.24 26.38
CA MET A 1 -10.29 34.23 25.76
C MET A 1 -10.97 32.91 26.02
N SER A 2 -11.58 32.28 25.01
CA SER A 2 -12.28 31.02 25.20
C SER A 2 -11.26 29.98 25.66
N GLY A 3 -11.37 29.59 26.93
CA GLY A 3 -10.61 28.50 27.53
C GLY A 3 -11.17 27.18 27.03
N ASP A 4 -10.92 26.88 25.77
CA ASP A 4 -11.18 25.55 25.25
C ASP A 4 -10.17 24.60 25.89
N GLU A 5 -10.66 23.57 26.59
CA GLU A 5 -9.81 22.52 27.14
C GLU A 5 -9.00 21.87 26.00
N PRO A 6 -7.71 21.57 26.24
CA PRO A 6 -6.86 20.97 25.23
C PRO A 6 -7.44 19.61 24.81
N ARG A 7 -7.65 19.45 23.50
CA ARG A 7 -8.24 18.25 22.92
C ARG A 7 -7.64 17.95 21.56
N VAL A 8 -7.86 16.74 21.08
CA VAL A 8 -7.45 16.32 19.74
C VAL A 8 -8.70 16.06 18.93
N GLU A 9 -8.82 16.71 17.79
CA GLU A 9 -9.94 16.50 16.86
C GLU A 9 -9.51 15.63 15.69
N LEU A 10 -10.23 14.54 15.44
CA LEU A 10 -10.03 13.68 14.29
C LEU A 10 -10.90 14.19 13.14
N ARG A 11 -10.33 14.49 11.96
CA ARG A 11 -11.12 14.99 10.83
C ARG A 11 -10.77 14.28 9.52
N PRO A 12 -11.80 13.92 8.72
CA PRO A 12 -11.57 13.48 7.35
C PRO A 12 -11.31 14.68 6.44
N ARG A 13 -10.46 14.48 5.44
CA ARG A 13 -10.16 15.45 4.38
C ARG A 13 -10.96 15.13 3.11
N PRO A 14 -11.17 16.14 2.23
CA PRO A 14 -11.81 15.93 0.93
C PRO A 14 -11.08 14.93 0.01
N ASN A 15 -9.79 14.69 0.24
CA ASN A 15 -8.96 13.75 -0.52
C ASN A 15 -9.17 12.29 -0.09
N GLY A 16 -10.03 12.02 0.90
CA GLY A 16 -10.30 10.67 1.41
C GLY A 16 -9.34 10.19 2.50
N PHE A 17 -8.39 11.04 2.92
CA PHE A 17 -7.48 10.74 4.02
C PHE A 17 -7.98 11.32 5.33
N TRP A 18 -7.47 10.75 6.43
CA TRP A 18 -7.74 11.17 7.80
C TRP A 18 -6.53 11.93 8.35
N HIS A 19 -6.76 12.94 9.16
CA HIS A 19 -5.73 13.57 9.97
C HIS A 19 -6.30 13.89 11.35
N TRP A 20 -5.43 14.20 12.30
CA TRP A 20 -5.83 14.73 13.60
C TRP A 20 -5.27 16.14 13.78
N THR A 21 -5.93 16.96 14.57
CA THR A 21 -5.50 18.33 14.89
C THR A 21 -5.57 18.52 16.40
N TYR A 22 -4.48 18.96 17.00
CA TYR A 22 -4.50 19.41 18.39
C TYR A 22 -5.15 20.79 18.47
N VAL A 23 -6.09 20.95 19.39
CA VAL A 23 -6.82 22.20 19.67
C VAL A 23 -6.61 22.54 21.13
N GLY A 24 -5.90 23.63 21.41
CA GLY A 24 -5.68 24.16 22.75
C GLY A 24 -5.30 25.64 22.68
N ALA A 25 -4.23 26.04 23.37
CA ALA A 25 -3.69 27.40 23.27
C ALA A 25 -3.26 27.78 21.84
N GLU A 26 -2.82 26.79 21.07
CA GLU A 26 -2.54 26.85 19.64
C GLU A 26 -3.18 25.67 18.92
N THR A 27 -3.46 25.84 17.63
CA THR A 27 -3.99 24.76 16.78
C THR A 27 -2.85 24.18 15.95
N LEU A 28 -2.57 22.88 16.13
CA LEU A 28 -1.48 22.19 15.44
C LEU A 28 -2.02 20.99 14.65
N PRO A 29 -2.02 21.05 13.30
CA PRO A 29 -2.42 19.91 12.48
C PRO A 29 -1.33 18.83 12.49
N SER A 30 -1.73 17.56 12.36
CA SER A 30 -0.78 16.48 12.16
C SER A 30 -0.08 16.60 10.82
N ASN A 31 1.24 16.35 10.79
CA ASN A 31 2.04 16.38 9.56
C ASN A 31 1.76 15.20 8.61
N LEU A 32 1.07 14.16 9.10
CA LEU A 32 0.79 12.93 8.36
C LEU A 32 -0.68 12.83 7.99
N GLU A 33 -0.94 12.27 6.81
CA GLU A 33 -2.26 11.87 6.35
C GLU A 33 -2.38 10.33 6.42
N TYR A 34 -3.50 9.85 6.94
CA TYR A 34 -3.75 8.44 7.20
C TYR A 34 -4.83 7.91 6.26
N ALA A 35 -4.63 6.70 5.74
CA ALA A 35 -5.60 6.08 4.85
C ALA A 35 -6.89 5.65 5.57
N THR A 36 -6.83 5.46 6.89
CA THR A 36 -7.96 4.99 7.70
C THR A 36 -8.11 5.81 8.97
N ARG A 37 -9.35 5.88 9.47
CA ARG A 37 -9.68 6.44 10.77
C ARG A 37 -8.89 5.79 11.90
N GLU A 38 -8.76 4.46 11.88
CA GLU A 38 -8.06 3.68 12.92
C GLU A 38 -6.57 4.06 13.02
N GLN A 39 -5.91 4.24 11.87
CA GLN A 39 -4.52 4.69 11.82
C GLN A 39 -4.36 6.11 12.38
N ALA A 40 -5.26 7.03 12.00
CA ALA A 40 -5.24 8.39 12.53
C ALA A 40 -5.49 8.42 14.05
N ARG A 41 -6.45 7.62 14.54
CA ARG A 41 -6.76 7.47 15.97
C ARG A 41 -5.59 6.89 16.75
N SER A 42 -4.97 5.83 16.25
CA SER A 42 -3.81 5.21 16.89
C SER A 42 -2.64 6.19 16.94
N SER A 43 -2.37 6.93 15.86
CA SER A 43 -1.36 7.98 15.87
C SER A 43 -1.66 9.09 16.88
N ALA A 44 -2.90 9.60 16.90
CA ALA A 44 -3.33 10.63 17.83
C ALA A 44 -3.13 10.21 19.28
N ARG A 45 -3.52 8.97 19.62
CA ARG A 45 -3.36 8.38 20.96
C ARG A 45 -1.89 8.14 21.34
N ASN A 46 -1.04 7.86 20.36
CA ASN A 46 0.41 7.75 20.61
C ASN A 46 1.05 9.11 20.86
N ALA A 47 0.59 10.17 20.19
CA ALA A 47 1.11 11.53 20.37
C ALA A 47 0.57 12.21 21.64
N TYR A 48 -0.72 12.01 21.93
CA TYR A 48 -1.44 12.64 23.03
C TYR A 48 -2.31 11.60 23.75
N PRO A 49 -1.72 10.76 24.62
CA PRO A 49 -2.44 9.67 25.28
C PRO A 49 -3.52 10.17 26.25
N ASP A 50 -3.24 11.27 26.94
CA ASP A 50 -4.06 11.77 28.07
C ASP A 50 -5.11 12.80 27.66
N LEU A 51 -5.11 13.25 26.40
CA LEU A 51 -6.06 14.25 25.93
C LEU A 51 -7.37 13.60 25.44
N PRO A 52 -8.52 14.29 25.63
CA PRO A 52 -9.77 13.88 25.00
C PRO A 52 -9.62 13.90 23.47
N LEU A 53 -10.13 12.84 22.84
CA LEU A 53 -10.13 12.67 21.39
C LEU A 53 -11.57 12.83 20.89
N ASP A 54 -11.83 13.93 20.21
CA ASP A 54 -13.10 14.21 19.55
C ASP A 54 -13.14 13.47 18.22
N GLU A 55 -13.97 12.44 18.15
CA GLU A 55 -14.17 11.63 16.97
C GLU A 55 -15.47 12.02 16.28
N PRO A 56 -15.46 12.24 14.95
CA PRO A 56 -16.68 12.49 14.22
C PRO A 56 -17.55 11.22 14.27
N PRO A 57 -18.89 11.36 14.17
CA PRO A 57 -19.81 10.23 14.15
C PRO A 57 -19.36 9.17 13.14
N GLN A 58 -19.51 7.89 13.47
CA GLN A 58 -19.04 6.76 12.65
C GLN A 58 -19.57 6.77 11.21
N ASP A 59 -20.67 7.50 10.96
CA ASP A 59 -21.31 7.65 9.65
C ASP A 59 -20.65 8.68 8.71
N VAL A 60 -19.47 9.23 9.03
CA VAL A 60 -18.70 9.93 8.01
C VAL A 60 -18.12 8.90 7.06
N ASP A 61 -18.96 8.54 6.08
CA ASP A 61 -18.67 7.70 4.93
C ASP A 61 -17.58 8.42 4.10
N VAL A 62 -16.33 8.30 4.54
CA VAL A 62 -15.16 8.56 3.72
C VAL A 62 -15.15 7.45 2.70
N ARG A 63 -16.05 7.57 1.71
CA ARG A 63 -16.17 6.66 0.59
C ARG A 63 -14.75 6.35 0.13
N PRO A 64 -14.28 5.10 0.26
CA PRO A 64 -13.01 4.74 -0.33
C PRO A 64 -13.16 5.02 -1.82
N ARG A 65 -12.52 6.11 -2.27
CA ARG A 65 -12.52 6.52 -3.66
C ARG A 65 -12.13 5.27 -4.44
N GLU A 66 -12.93 4.87 -5.43
CA GLU A 66 -12.83 3.61 -6.18
C GLU A 66 -11.51 3.45 -6.99
N GLU A 67 -10.43 4.11 -6.59
CA GLU A 67 -9.08 4.05 -7.16
C GLU A 67 -8.44 2.66 -7.01
N GLY A 68 -9.03 1.77 -6.20
CA GLY A 68 -8.64 0.37 -6.11
C GLY A 68 -8.81 -0.42 -7.42
N ARG A 69 -9.69 0.00 -8.36
CA ARG A 69 -9.88 -0.71 -9.63
C ARG A 69 -8.69 -0.54 -10.58
N LEU A 70 -8.15 0.67 -10.69
CA LEU A 70 -7.02 0.94 -11.59
C LEU A 70 -5.74 0.25 -11.09
N PHE A 71 -5.50 0.32 -9.77
CA PHE A 71 -4.38 -0.36 -9.14
C PHE A 71 -4.50 -1.88 -9.24
N ALA A 72 -5.70 -2.43 -9.08
CA ALA A 72 -5.95 -3.86 -9.29
C ALA A 72 -5.73 -4.29 -10.75
N LEU A 73 -6.07 -3.44 -11.72
CA LEU A 73 -5.83 -3.69 -13.15
C LEU A 73 -4.33 -3.65 -13.46
N LEU A 74 -3.61 -2.64 -12.97
CA LEU A 74 -2.15 -2.52 -13.11
C LEU A 74 -1.44 -3.73 -12.50
N ARG A 75 -1.85 -4.16 -11.31
CA ARG A 75 -1.29 -5.34 -10.65
C ARG A 75 -1.50 -6.61 -11.48
N ARG A 76 -2.68 -6.78 -12.09
CA ARG A 76 -2.97 -7.92 -12.98
C ARG A 76 -2.14 -7.91 -14.26
N LEU A 77 -1.93 -6.74 -14.85
CA LEU A 77 -1.06 -6.59 -16.03
C LEU A 77 0.39 -6.94 -15.69
N TRP A 78 0.87 -6.48 -14.53
CA TRP A 78 2.21 -6.81 -14.04
C TRP A 78 2.41 -8.31 -13.78
N THR A 79 1.46 -8.98 -13.10
CA THR A 79 1.57 -10.43 -12.87
C THR A 79 1.50 -11.22 -14.18
N ALA A 80 0.64 -10.83 -15.13
CA ALA A 80 0.58 -11.47 -16.44
C ALA A 80 1.88 -11.30 -17.24
N ALA A 81 2.47 -10.10 -17.22
CA ALA A 81 3.76 -9.83 -17.87
C ALA A 81 4.89 -10.67 -17.25
N LEU A 82 4.94 -10.76 -15.92
CA LEU A 82 5.95 -11.57 -15.22
C LEU A 82 5.83 -13.06 -15.56
N LEU A 83 4.61 -13.58 -15.56
CA LEU A 83 4.30 -14.96 -15.97
C LEU A 83 4.72 -15.23 -17.41
N GLY A 84 4.44 -14.29 -18.33
CA GLY A 84 4.86 -14.38 -19.72
C GLY A 84 6.37 -14.46 -19.88
N VAL A 85 7.13 -13.62 -19.16
CA VAL A 85 8.60 -13.65 -19.17
C VAL A 85 9.14 -14.98 -18.64
N ILE A 86 8.57 -15.49 -17.53
CA ILE A 86 8.96 -16.79 -16.96
C ILE A 86 8.72 -17.90 -17.98
N LEU A 87 7.53 -17.95 -18.60
CA LEU A 87 7.18 -18.92 -19.63
C LEU A 87 8.11 -18.86 -20.84
N VAL A 88 8.42 -17.66 -21.34
CA VAL A 88 9.36 -17.46 -22.46
C VAL A 88 10.77 -17.90 -22.06
N HIS A 89 11.20 -17.61 -20.84
CA HIS A 89 12.52 -18.02 -20.35
C HIS A 89 12.63 -19.54 -20.22
N LEU A 90 11.58 -20.20 -19.70
CA LEU A 90 11.47 -21.66 -19.66
C LEU A 90 11.44 -22.28 -21.05
N ALA A 91 10.65 -21.73 -21.97
CA ALA A 91 10.59 -22.21 -23.35
C ALA A 91 11.96 -22.08 -24.04
N ARG A 92 12.66 -20.96 -23.85
CA ARG A 92 14.04 -20.76 -24.34
C ARG A 92 15.03 -21.72 -23.71
N ARG A 93 14.91 -22.01 -22.41
CA ARG A 93 15.75 -23.01 -21.73
C ARG A 93 15.52 -24.41 -22.31
N VAL A 94 14.27 -24.83 -22.48
CA VAL A 94 13.93 -26.18 -22.98
C VAL A 94 14.27 -26.33 -24.46
N LEU A 95 14.03 -25.32 -25.29
CA LEU A 95 14.39 -25.34 -26.73
C LEU A 95 15.89 -25.10 -26.97
N GLY A 96 16.57 -24.39 -26.06
CA GLY A 96 18.02 -24.16 -26.10
C GLY A 96 18.84 -25.34 -25.60
N VAL A 97 18.25 -26.24 -24.81
CA VAL A 97 18.82 -27.56 -24.49
C VAL A 97 18.45 -28.53 -25.61
N ARG A 98 18.94 -28.26 -26.83
CA ARG A 98 19.18 -29.35 -27.77
C ARG A 98 20.38 -30.13 -27.20
N PRO A 99 20.23 -31.43 -26.88
CA PRO A 99 21.34 -32.22 -26.38
C PRO A 99 22.36 -32.41 -27.50
N SER A 100 23.36 -31.54 -27.55
CA SER A 100 24.62 -31.79 -28.24
C SER A 100 25.47 -32.76 -27.40
N GLY A 101 24.90 -33.92 -27.07
CA GLY A 101 25.58 -35.05 -26.42
C GLY A 101 25.52 -36.22 -27.39
N GLY A 102 26.60 -36.44 -28.14
CA GLY A 102 26.67 -37.35 -29.27
C GLY A 102 26.64 -38.85 -28.92
N PRO A 103 27.00 -39.69 -29.91
CA PRO A 103 28.15 -40.54 -29.66
C PRO A 103 29.30 -40.20 -30.61
N ARG A 104 30.47 -39.96 -30.01
CA ARG A 104 31.76 -40.05 -30.70
C ARG A 104 31.92 -41.50 -31.14
N HIS A 105 31.71 -41.79 -32.42
CA HIS A 105 32.30 -42.98 -33.04
C HIS A 105 33.78 -42.70 -33.30
N THR A 106 34.60 -42.89 -32.26
CA THR A 106 36.05 -43.07 -32.39
C THR A 106 36.38 -44.54 -32.16
N GLY A 107 36.89 -45.21 -33.20
CA GLY A 107 37.37 -46.60 -33.19
C GLY A 107 36.94 -47.30 -34.49
N ARG A 108 37.68 -47.25 -35.60
CA ARG A 108 39.07 -47.67 -35.92
C ARG A 108 39.24 -49.20 -36.00
N ALA A 109 39.54 -49.66 -37.22
CA ALA A 109 40.19 -50.91 -37.64
C ALA A 109 39.48 -52.22 -37.24
N ARG A 110 39.37 -53.24 -38.09
CA ARG A 110 40.33 -53.72 -39.09
C ARG A 110 39.61 -54.62 -40.09
#